data_AF-A0A2E5WZV7-F1
#
_entry.id   AF-A0A2E5WZV7-F1
#
_cell.length_a   1.000
_cell.length_b   1.000
_cell.length_c   1.000
_cell.angle_alpha   90.00
_cell.angle_beta   90.00
_cell.angle_gamma   90.00
#
_symmetry.space_group_name_H-M   'P 1'
#
loop_
_entity.id
_entity.type
_entity.pdbx_description
1 polymer ?
#
loop_
_entity_poly.entity_id
_entity_poly.type
_entity_poly.pdbx_seq_one_letter_code
_entity_poly.pdbx_strand_id
1 'polypeptide(L)'
;MKLIALLIMTFSALGQAQDFSYPELNVVPRATERIKMEVGSEESYAWKSNMPLQIASLLTLTTGAMASSNIKEDKEEDYASEISMLVGAGWLAASVWASMKYRPYRSSYLKMRKMPYKTKREKLLKERMAEEEINTLRSIGKKIRWAGALTTLAASLNLQSSIDSDTDEGKRAETLAGVSAAVSLATLFFPNRWERVADEQEKYKKKIYSPVSIAPALLNTDKGLASGLALAWNF
;
A
#
# COMPACT_ATOMS: atom_id res chain seq x y z
N MET A 1 -13.46 8.86 56.24
CA MET A 1 -13.63 7.81 55.20
C MET A 1 -13.90 8.36 53.79
N LYS A 2 -14.82 9.32 53.58
CA LYS A 2 -15.12 9.88 52.24
C LYS A 2 -13.92 10.52 51.50
N LEU A 3 -13.02 11.19 52.22
CA LEU A 3 -11.84 11.83 51.63
C LEU A 3 -10.79 10.82 51.10
N ILE A 4 -10.65 9.68 51.78
CA ILE A 4 -9.71 8.61 51.39
C ILE A 4 -10.22 7.89 50.15
N ALA A 5 -11.53 7.64 50.04
CA ALA A 5 -12.14 7.05 48.85
C ALA A 5 -12.01 7.96 47.62
N LEU A 6 -12.17 9.28 47.79
CA LEU A 6 -11.97 10.26 46.71
C LEU A 6 -10.50 10.26 46.22
N LEU A 7 -9.55 10.17 47.14
CA LEU A 7 -8.11 10.17 46.85
C LEU A 7 -7.65 8.87 46.17
N ILE A 8 -8.24 7.73 46.54
CA ILE A 8 -8.01 6.45 45.86
C ILE A 8 -8.59 6.47 44.43
N MET A 9 -9.78 7.07 44.23
CA MET A 9 -10.35 7.20 42.88
C MET A 9 -9.53 8.11 41.97
N THR A 10 -9.03 9.25 42.48
CA THR A 10 -8.20 10.16 41.67
C THR A 10 -6.85 9.57 41.31
N PHE A 11 -6.19 8.85 42.22
CA PHE A 11 -4.94 8.14 41.93
C PHE A 11 -5.13 7.00 40.92
N SER A 12 -6.27 6.29 40.99
CA SER A 12 -6.58 5.21 40.03
C SER A 12 -6.84 5.77 38.63
N ALA A 13 -7.47 6.94 38.51
CA ALA A 13 -7.70 7.61 37.23
C ALA A 13 -6.41 8.13 36.57
N LEU A 14 -5.46 8.63 37.37
CA LEU A 14 -4.15 9.12 36.87
C LEU A 14 -3.28 8.00 36.29
N GLY A 15 -3.34 6.80 36.87
CA GLY A 15 -2.62 5.63 36.35
C GLY A 15 -3.10 5.18 34.98
N GLN A 16 -4.42 5.19 34.75
CA GLN A 16 -4.99 4.82 33.45
C GLN A 16 -4.72 5.88 32.37
N ALA A 17 -4.72 7.18 32.73
CA ALA A 17 -4.40 8.26 31.80
C ALA A 17 -2.97 8.18 31.20
N GLN A 18 -2.00 7.60 31.93
CA GLN A 18 -0.64 7.42 31.42
C GLN A 18 -0.50 6.30 30.39
N ASP A 19 -1.28 5.22 30.51
CA ASP A 19 -1.27 4.14 29.51
C ASP A 19 -2.05 4.54 28.24
N PHE A 20 -2.96 5.51 28.37
CA PHE A 20 -3.64 6.20 27.27
C PHE A 20 -2.82 7.31 26.61
N SER A 21 -1.66 7.69 27.16
CA SER A 21 -0.83 8.74 26.56
C SER A 21 -0.12 8.28 25.27
N TYR A 22 -0.03 6.96 25.03
CA TYR A 22 0.68 6.37 23.88
C TYR A 22 -0.15 5.28 23.18
N PRO A 23 -1.26 5.65 22.51
CA PRO A 23 -2.17 4.72 21.84
C PRO A 23 -1.51 3.80 20.81
N GLU A 24 -0.37 4.21 20.22
CA GLU A 24 0.44 3.38 19.31
C GLU A 24 0.88 2.05 19.95
N LEU A 25 1.11 2.02 21.27
CA LEU A 25 1.50 0.80 21.99
C LEU A 25 0.33 -0.14 22.24
N ASN A 26 -0.90 0.34 22.07
CA ASN A 26 -2.14 -0.39 22.28
C ASN A 26 -2.74 -0.92 20.96
N VAL A 27 -2.13 -0.59 19.81
CA VAL A 27 -2.54 -1.14 18.50
C VAL A 27 -2.25 -2.63 18.42
N VAL A 28 -3.27 -3.42 18.14
CA VAL A 28 -3.16 -4.87 17.91
C VAL A 28 -3.61 -5.20 16.49
N PRO A 29 -2.73 -5.80 15.64
CA PRO A 29 -1.31 -6.03 15.90
C PRO A 29 -0.49 -4.73 15.89
N ARG A 30 0.61 -4.71 16.65
CA ARG A 30 1.56 -3.59 16.62
C ARG A 30 2.25 -3.49 15.25
N ALA A 31 2.79 -2.33 14.91
CA ALA A 31 3.48 -2.15 13.64
C ALA A 31 4.70 -3.08 13.53
N THR A 32 5.45 -3.26 14.63
CA THR A 32 6.59 -4.20 14.66
C THR A 32 6.15 -5.66 14.49
N GLU A 33 5.03 -6.05 15.13
CA GLU A 33 4.46 -7.40 15.02
C GLU A 33 3.94 -7.65 13.61
N ARG A 34 3.29 -6.65 13.01
CA ARG A 34 2.80 -6.68 11.65
C ARG A 34 3.94 -6.93 10.66
N ILE A 35 5.04 -6.20 10.78
CA ILE A 35 6.23 -6.44 9.95
C ILE A 35 6.72 -7.87 10.13
N LYS A 36 6.82 -8.37 11.38
CA LYS A 36 7.22 -9.75 11.65
C LYS A 36 6.31 -10.78 10.98
N MET A 37 4.99 -10.56 10.99
CA MET A 37 4.02 -11.41 10.28
C MET A 37 4.25 -11.38 8.76
N GLU A 38 4.48 -10.19 8.20
CA GLU A 38 4.73 -10.04 6.76
C GLU A 38 6.06 -10.68 6.33
N VAL A 39 7.12 -10.69 7.16
CA VAL A 39 8.37 -11.42 6.84
C VAL A 39 8.11 -12.89 6.50
N GLY A 40 7.22 -13.55 7.23
CA GLY A 40 6.91 -14.97 7.01
C GLY A 40 6.13 -15.25 5.73
N SER A 41 5.47 -14.24 5.16
CA SER A 41 4.66 -14.39 3.93
C SER A 41 5.19 -13.58 2.74
N GLU A 42 6.28 -12.82 2.94
CA GLU A 42 6.85 -11.94 1.93
C GLU A 42 7.25 -12.70 0.67
N GLU A 43 7.82 -13.89 0.81
CA GLU A 43 8.23 -14.72 -0.32
C GLU A 43 7.05 -15.25 -1.14
N SER A 44 5.96 -15.67 -0.47
CA SER A 44 4.80 -16.24 -1.15
C SER A 44 3.98 -15.20 -1.91
N TYR A 45 4.00 -13.94 -1.44
CA TYR A 45 3.31 -12.84 -2.10
C TYR A 45 4.17 -12.07 -3.10
N ALA A 46 5.50 -12.16 -3.05
CA ALA A 46 6.40 -11.37 -3.90
C ALA A 46 6.10 -11.48 -5.40
N TRP A 47 5.76 -12.68 -5.88
CA TRP A 47 5.36 -12.88 -7.28
C TRP A 47 3.94 -12.38 -7.54
N LYS A 48 2.99 -12.77 -6.69
CA LYS A 48 1.56 -12.42 -6.84
C LYS A 48 1.35 -10.91 -6.80
N SER A 49 2.12 -10.18 -6.00
CA SER A 49 2.00 -8.73 -5.85
C SER A 49 2.45 -7.95 -7.08
N ASN A 50 3.32 -8.54 -7.91
CA ASN A 50 3.84 -7.93 -9.12
C ASN A 50 3.18 -8.47 -10.40
N MET A 51 2.34 -9.51 -10.30
CA MET A 51 1.71 -10.16 -11.45
C MET A 51 0.96 -9.20 -12.39
N PRO A 52 0.12 -8.26 -11.92
CA PRO A 52 -0.58 -7.36 -12.83
C PRO A 52 0.38 -6.55 -13.70
N LEU A 53 1.45 -6.03 -13.09
CA LEU A 53 2.49 -5.29 -13.80
C LEU A 53 3.29 -6.20 -14.74
N GLN A 54 3.64 -7.42 -14.32
CA GLN A 54 4.34 -8.39 -15.16
C GLN A 54 3.54 -8.75 -16.40
N ILE A 55 2.23 -9.00 -16.27
CA ILE A 55 1.34 -9.32 -17.40
C ILE A 55 1.24 -8.12 -18.34
N ALA A 56 0.98 -6.92 -17.81
CA ALA A 56 0.91 -5.71 -18.63
C ALA A 56 2.23 -5.46 -19.40
N SER A 57 3.37 -5.63 -18.72
CA SER A 57 4.69 -5.43 -19.31
C SER A 57 5.04 -6.48 -20.36
N LEU A 58 4.67 -7.75 -20.11
CA LEU A 58 4.84 -8.83 -21.07
C LEU A 58 4.00 -8.58 -22.31
N LEU A 59 2.73 -8.17 -22.14
CA LEU A 59 1.87 -7.82 -23.27
C LEU A 59 2.45 -6.66 -24.07
N THR A 60 2.85 -5.57 -23.40
CA THR A 60 3.47 -4.40 -24.06
C THR A 60 4.74 -4.78 -24.83
N LEU A 61 5.55 -5.68 -24.28
CA LEU A 61 6.74 -6.20 -24.95
C LEU A 61 6.37 -7.04 -26.19
N THR A 62 5.41 -7.95 -26.04
CA THR A 62 4.97 -8.82 -27.15
C THR A 62 4.31 -8.02 -28.27
N THR A 63 3.52 -6.99 -27.95
CA THR A 63 2.90 -6.11 -28.94
C THR A 63 3.95 -5.33 -29.70
N GLY A 64 4.95 -4.77 -29.01
CA GLY A 64 6.05 -4.07 -29.66
C GLY A 64 6.81 -4.98 -30.62
N ALA A 65 7.19 -6.18 -30.16
CA ALA A 65 7.88 -7.15 -30.98
C ALA A 65 7.07 -7.63 -32.21
N MET A 66 5.74 -7.73 -32.11
CA MET A 66 4.88 -8.07 -33.26
C MET A 66 4.66 -6.90 -34.22
N ALA A 67 4.63 -5.68 -33.70
CA ALA A 67 4.39 -4.48 -34.47
C ALA A 67 5.63 -3.98 -35.23
N SER A 68 6.84 -4.45 -34.90
CA SER A 68 8.09 -3.93 -35.48
C SER A 68 8.18 -4.05 -37.00
N SER A 69 7.48 -5.00 -37.61
CA SER A 69 7.43 -5.19 -39.08
C SER A 69 6.15 -4.67 -39.74
N ASN A 70 5.23 -4.10 -38.96
CA ASN A 70 3.90 -3.68 -39.40
C ASN A 70 3.60 -2.23 -39.00
N ILE A 71 4.63 -1.37 -39.00
CA ILE A 71 4.50 0.07 -38.78
C ILE A 71 4.11 0.73 -40.10
N LYS A 72 3.22 1.71 -40.07
CA LYS A 72 2.83 2.45 -41.29
C LYS A 72 4.04 3.14 -41.92
N GLU A 73 4.13 3.12 -43.25
CA GLU A 73 5.26 3.72 -43.99
C GLU A 73 5.44 5.23 -43.68
N ASP A 74 4.35 5.97 -43.42
CA ASP A 74 4.40 7.38 -43.02
C ASP A 74 4.91 7.62 -41.59
N LYS A 75 5.06 6.54 -40.82
CA LYS A 75 5.53 6.52 -39.43
C LYS A 75 6.70 5.55 -39.23
N GLU A 76 7.39 5.16 -40.29
CA GLU A 76 8.49 4.18 -40.21
C GLU A 76 9.69 4.70 -39.39
N GLU A 77 9.87 6.03 -39.31
CA GLU A 77 10.83 6.68 -38.39
C GLU A 77 10.34 6.76 -36.93
N ASP A 78 9.10 6.34 -36.65
CA ASP A 78 8.50 6.41 -35.32
C ASP A 78 8.97 5.20 -34.48
N TYR A 79 9.81 5.48 -33.47
CA TYR A 79 10.36 4.50 -32.54
C TYR A 79 9.30 3.86 -31.60
N ALA A 80 8.01 3.90 -31.94
CA ALA A 80 6.91 3.44 -31.11
C ALA A 80 7.01 1.96 -30.73
N SER A 81 7.45 1.10 -31.66
CA SER A 81 7.69 -0.32 -31.40
C SER A 81 8.85 -0.52 -30.43
N GLU A 82 9.99 0.14 -30.66
CA GLU A 82 11.17 0.05 -29.80
C GLU A 82 10.89 0.58 -28.39
N ILE A 83 10.19 1.71 -28.27
CA ILE A 83 9.77 2.29 -26.99
C ILE A 83 8.88 1.29 -26.24
N SER A 84 7.93 0.65 -26.93
CA SER A 84 7.04 -0.33 -26.30
C SER A 84 7.80 -1.55 -25.81
N MET A 85 8.73 -2.05 -26.62
CA MET A 85 9.63 -3.14 -26.22
C MET A 85 10.49 -2.74 -25.01
N LEU A 86 11.07 -1.54 -25.02
CA LEU A 86 11.92 -1.05 -23.93
C LEU A 86 11.14 -0.85 -22.63
N VAL A 87 9.94 -0.27 -22.70
CA VAL A 87 9.04 -0.10 -21.54
C VAL A 87 8.60 -1.46 -21.01
N GLY A 88 8.15 -2.37 -21.88
CA GLY A 88 7.72 -3.71 -21.50
C GLY A 88 8.86 -4.53 -20.89
N ALA A 89 10.03 -4.58 -21.54
CA ALA A 89 11.20 -5.29 -21.03
C ALA A 89 11.71 -4.67 -19.71
N GLY A 90 11.75 -3.34 -19.61
CA GLY A 90 12.22 -2.63 -18.43
C GLY A 90 11.39 -2.94 -17.19
N TRP A 91 10.05 -2.85 -17.30
CA TRP A 91 9.17 -3.18 -16.18
C TRP A 91 9.10 -4.68 -15.88
N LEU A 92 9.18 -5.54 -16.90
CA LEU A 92 9.24 -6.99 -16.69
C LEU A 92 10.52 -7.36 -15.92
N ALA A 93 11.67 -6.86 -16.33
CA ALA A 93 12.94 -7.09 -15.65
C ALA A 93 12.92 -6.54 -14.21
N ALA A 94 12.44 -5.30 -14.02
CA ALA A 94 12.35 -4.67 -12.71
C ALA A 94 11.42 -5.46 -11.76
N SER A 95 10.26 -5.90 -12.25
CA SER A 95 9.28 -6.63 -11.46
C SER A 95 9.71 -8.07 -11.15
N VAL A 96 10.40 -8.75 -12.07
CA VAL A 96 11.02 -10.06 -11.82
C VAL A 96 12.13 -9.94 -10.79
N TRP A 97 13.03 -8.96 -10.96
CA TRP A 97 14.10 -8.69 -9.99
C TRP A 97 13.54 -8.39 -8.60
N ALA A 98 12.52 -7.53 -8.51
CA ALA A 98 11.85 -7.22 -7.26
C ALA A 98 11.22 -8.47 -6.63
N SER A 99 10.57 -9.32 -7.44
CA SER A 99 9.96 -10.57 -6.97
C SER A 99 10.98 -11.56 -6.42
N MET A 100 12.20 -11.60 -6.98
CA MET A 100 13.25 -12.54 -6.57
C MET A 100 14.11 -12.03 -5.41
N LYS A 101 14.50 -10.75 -5.42
CA LYS A 101 15.55 -10.23 -4.54
C LYS A 101 15.06 -9.19 -3.53
N TYR A 102 14.03 -8.42 -3.86
CA TYR A 102 13.59 -7.34 -3.00
C TYR A 102 12.72 -7.88 -1.85
N ARG A 103 13.21 -7.75 -0.62
CA ARG A 103 12.58 -8.23 0.62
C ARG A 103 12.57 -7.13 1.69
N PRO A 104 11.78 -6.07 1.47
CA PRO A 104 11.75 -4.91 2.36
C PRO A 104 11.34 -5.25 3.79
N TYR A 105 10.32 -6.08 4.03
CA TYR A 105 9.86 -6.39 5.38
C TYR A 105 10.94 -7.14 6.16
N ARG A 106 11.63 -8.09 5.53
CA ARG A 106 12.77 -8.79 6.15
C ARG A 106 13.89 -7.82 6.53
N SER A 107 14.21 -6.88 5.64
CA SER A 107 15.21 -5.82 5.91
C SER A 107 14.82 -4.95 7.11
N SER A 108 13.60 -4.41 7.09
CA SER A 108 13.08 -3.54 8.16
C SER A 108 12.98 -4.30 9.48
N TYR A 109 12.58 -5.58 9.47
CA TYR A 109 12.59 -6.44 10.66
C TYR A 109 14.00 -6.61 11.26
N LEU A 110 15.02 -6.88 10.44
CA LEU A 110 16.39 -7.04 10.92
C LEU A 110 16.93 -5.74 11.54
N LYS A 111 16.56 -4.58 10.99
CA LYS A 111 16.87 -3.25 11.54
C LYS A 111 16.19 -3.07 12.91
N MET A 112 14.89 -3.33 13.00
CA MET A 112 14.11 -3.19 14.24
C MET A 112 14.52 -4.18 15.34
N ARG A 113 14.98 -5.37 14.96
CA ARG A 113 15.44 -6.39 15.92
C ARG A 113 16.64 -5.92 16.74
N LYS A 114 17.50 -5.07 16.16
CA LYS A 114 18.70 -4.53 16.83
C LYS A 114 18.40 -3.35 17.76
N MET A 115 17.19 -2.80 17.73
CA MET A 115 16.83 -1.64 18.52
C MET A 115 16.57 -1.99 19.98
N PRO A 116 16.91 -1.11 20.93
CA PRO A 116 16.56 -1.28 22.34
C PRO A 116 15.04 -1.28 22.52
N TYR A 117 14.55 -1.99 23.54
CA TYR A 117 13.10 -2.20 23.79
C TYR A 117 12.75 -2.21 25.28
N LYS A 118 13.64 -1.68 26.14
CA LYS A 118 13.50 -1.77 27.59
C LYS A 118 12.57 -0.67 28.10
N THR A 119 12.81 0.57 27.71
CA THR A 119 12.07 1.73 28.23
C THR A 119 10.79 2.02 27.42
N LYS A 120 9.78 2.66 28.03
CA LYS A 120 8.55 3.08 27.31
C LYS A 120 8.88 3.92 26.06
N ARG A 121 9.86 4.84 26.18
CA ARG A 121 10.36 5.67 25.07
C ARG A 121 10.94 4.83 23.94
N GLU A 122 11.77 3.83 24.26
CA GLU A 122 12.37 2.94 23.26
C GLU A 122 11.31 2.10 22.54
N LYS A 123 10.31 1.59 23.26
CA LYS A 123 9.19 0.86 22.66
C LYS A 123 8.44 1.74 21.67
N LEU A 124 8.10 2.96 22.06
CA LEU A 124 7.44 3.94 21.19
C LEU A 124 8.28 4.25 19.94
N LEU A 125 9.57 4.52 20.12
CA LEU A 125 10.47 4.83 19.00
C LEU A 125 10.51 3.67 17.99
N LYS A 126 10.59 2.43 18.50
CA LYS A 126 10.59 1.24 17.66
C LYS A 126 9.28 1.07 16.89
N GLU A 127 8.14 1.31 17.53
CA GLU A 127 6.84 1.26 16.86
C GLU A 127 6.70 2.36 15.80
N ARG A 128 7.11 3.60 16.09
CA ARG A 128 7.08 4.70 15.11
C ARG A 128 7.92 4.41 13.88
N MET A 129 9.14 3.92 14.09
CA MET A 129 9.99 3.52 12.97
C MET A 129 9.39 2.36 12.17
N ALA A 130 8.71 1.42 12.81
CA ALA A 130 7.98 0.37 12.10
C ALA A 130 6.83 0.94 11.25
N GLU A 131 6.07 1.90 11.78
CA GLU A 131 5.02 2.59 11.03
C GLU A 131 5.58 3.38 9.84
N GLU A 132 6.68 4.10 10.02
CA GLU A 132 7.36 4.85 8.96
C GLU A 132 7.80 3.94 7.81
N GLU A 133 8.36 2.77 8.13
CA GLU A 133 8.78 1.78 7.13
C GLU A 133 7.57 1.23 6.36
N ILE A 134 6.47 0.88 7.05
CA ILE A 134 5.21 0.45 6.40
C ILE A 134 4.67 1.54 5.45
N ASN A 135 4.66 2.80 5.89
CA ASN A 135 4.18 3.93 5.10
C ASN A 135 5.10 4.25 3.90
N THR A 136 6.40 4.09 4.08
CA THR A 136 7.38 4.24 2.99
C THR A 136 7.12 3.19 1.91
N LEU A 137 6.92 1.94 2.29
CA LEU A 137 6.59 0.86 1.34
C LEU A 137 5.25 1.07 0.63
N ARG A 138 4.24 1.58 1.33
CA ARG A 138 2.97 2.02 0.71
C ARG A 138 3.21 3.05 -0.39
N SER A 139 4.04 4.05 -0.12
CA SER A 139 4.33 5.12 -1.07
C SER A 139 5.09 4.59 -2.31
N ILE A 140 6.04 3.68 -2.10
CA ILE A 140 6.79 3.03 -3.19
C ILE A 140 5.85 2.16 -4.02
N GLY A 141 5.01 1.34 -3.39
CA GLY A 141 4.02 0.51 -4.07
C GLY A 141 3.08 1.33 -4.95
N LYS A 142 2.52 2.43 -4.41
CA LYS A 142 1.69 3.37 -5.17
C LYS A 142 2.41 3.95 -6.38
N LYS A 143 3.64 4.43 -6.19
CA LYS A 143 4.45 5.03 -7.26
C LYS A 143 4.74 4.02 -8.37
N ILE A 144 5.15 2.79 -8.02
CA ILE A 144 5.41 1.72 -8.99
C ILE A 144 4.14 1.37 -9.75
N ARG A 145 3.01 1.22 -9.05
CA ARG A 145 1.72 0.90 -9.68
C ARG A 145 1.31 1.98 -10.69
N TRP A 146 1.33 3.25 -10.28
CA TRP A 146 0.96 4.35 -11.17
C TRP A 146 1.95 4.55 -12.31
N ALA A 147 3.26 4.53 -12.04
CA ALA A 147 4.28 4.70 -13.07
C ALA A 147 4.23 3.55 -14.08
N GLY A 148 4.11 2.31 -13.60
CA GLY A 148 3.97 1.12 -14.44
C GLY A 148 2.72 1.18 -15.31
N ALA A 149 1.55 1.48 -14.72
CA ALA A 149 0.29 1.63 -15.44
C ALA A 149 0.39 2.69 -16.54
N LEU A 150 0.85 3.90 -16.19
CA LEU A 150 0.87 5.04 -17.12
C LEU A 150 1.86 4.84 -18.26
N THR A 151 3.06 4.31 -17.98
CA THR A 151 4.07 4.10 -19.01
C THR A 151 3.71 2.96 -19.96
N THR A 152 3.17 1.86 -19.46
CA THR A 152 2.68 0.75 -20.31
C THR A 152 1.45 1.15 -21.11
N LEU A 153 0.53 1.92 -20.53
CA LEU A 153 -0.61 2.51 -21.24
C LEU A 153 -0.14 3.45 -22.36
N ALA A 154 0.73 4.41 -22.03
CA ALA A 154 1.22 5.39 -23.00
C ALA A 154 1.99 4.72 -24.15
N ALA A 155 2.84 3.73 -23.84
CA ALA A 155 3.53 2.95 -24.85
C ALA A 155 2.55 2.18 -25.75
N SER A 156 1.56 1.49 -25.16
CA SER A 156 0.57 0.71 -25.91
C SER A 156 -0.31 1.59 -26.81
N LEU A 157 -0.73 2.76 -26.33
CA LEU A 157 -1.53 3.71 -27.13
C LEU A 157 -0.71 4.37 -28.24
N ASN A 158 0.54 4.74 -27.95
CA ASN A 158 1.44 5.29 -28.97
C ASN A 158 1.65 4.25 -30.09
N LEU A 159 1.96 3.01 -29.72
CA LEU A 159 2.12 1.90 -30.65
C LEU A 159 0.86 1.65 -31.48
N GLN A 160 -0.31 1.58 -30.83
CA GLN A 160 -1.59 1.37 -31.52
C GLN A 160 -1.83 2.42 -32.61
N SER A 161 -1.43 3.67 -32.38
CA SER A 161 -1.60 4.74 -33.37
C SER A 161 -0.66 4.64 -34.58
N SER A 162 0.42 3.87 -34.46
CA SER A 162 1.49 3.76 -35.46
C SER A 162 1.50 2.42 -36.21
N ILE A 163 0.69 1.44 -35.77
CA ILE A 163 0.50 0.16 -36.46
C ILE A 163 -0.32 0.34 -37.73
N ASP A 164 0.13 -0.26 -38.83
CA ASP A 164 -0.65 -0.41 -40.05
C ASP A 164 -1.71 -1.51 -39.87
N SER A 165 -2.98 -1.17 -40.05
CA SER A 165 -4.10 -2.09 -39.89
C SER A 165 -4.50 -2.79 -41.19
N ASP A 166 -3.79 -2.55 -42.30
CA ASP A 166 -4.18 -3.08 -43.61
C ASP A 166 -3.78 -4.56 -43.77
N THR A 167 -2.73 -5.01 -43.08
CA THR A 167 -2.30 -6.41 -43.05
C THR A 167 -2.98 -7.22 -41.94
N ASP A 168 -3.14 -8.53 -42.12
CA ASP A 168 -3.70 -9.42 -41.09
C ASP A 168 -2.81 -9.47 -39.83
N GLU A 169 -1.48 -9.32 -40.00
CA GLU A 169 -0.54 -9.22 -38.89
C GLU A 169 -0.66 -7.89 -38.14
N GLY A 170 -0.84 -6.81 -38.88
CA GLY A 170 -1.11 -5.47 -38.37
C GLY A 170 -2.37 -5.39 -37.52
N LYS A 171 -3.50 -5.95 -38.00
CA LYS A 171 -4.75 -6.06 -37.21
C LYS A 171 -4.55 -6.84 -35.90
N ARG A 172 -3.74 -7.90 -35.92
CA ARG A 172 -3.41 -8.67 -34.70
C ARG A 172 -2.56 -7.84 -33.73
N ALA A 173 -1.58 -7.12 -34.24
CA ALA A 173 -0.75 -6.23 -33.43
C ALA A 173 -1.59 -5.10 -32.81
N GLU A 174 -2.50 -4.50 -33.58
CA GLU A 174 -3.38 -3.41 -33.13
C GLU A 174 -4.36 -3.89 -32.04
N THR A 175 -5.02 -5.02 -32.27
CA THR A 175 -5.92 -5.63 -31.27
C THR A 175 -5.17 -5.98 -29.99
N LEU A 176 -3.97 -6.54 -30.09
CA LEU A 176 -3.15 -6.85 -28.92
C LEU A 176 -2.66 -5.58 -28.22
N ALA A 177 -2.34 -4.50 -28.94
CA ALA A 177 -2.00 -3.20 -28.36
C ALA A 177 -3.19 -2.62 -27.57
N GLY A 178 -4.41 -2.73 -28.10
CA GLY A 178 -5.63 -2.36 -27.39
C GLY A 178 -5.86 -3.20 -26.11
N VAL A 179 -5.62 -4.52 -26.17
CA VAL A 179 -5.67 -5.40 -25.00
C VAL A 179 -4.59 -5.02 -23.98
N SER A 180 -3.35 -4.75 -24.43
CA SER A 180 -2.25 -4.30 -23.58
C SER A 180 -2.61 -3.00 -22.86
N ALA A 181 -3.19 -2.04 -23.57
CA ALA A 181 -3.69 -0.79 -22.99
C ALA A 181 -4.76 -1.05 -21.92
N ALA A 182 -5.74 -1.93 -22.18
CA ALA A 182 -6.75 -2.28 -21.18
C ALA A 182 -6.15 -2.99 -19.94
N VAL A 183 -5.21 -3.91 -20.15
CA VAL A 183 -4.53 -4.65 -19.06
C VAL A 183 -3.62 -3.74 -18.24
N SER A 184 -3.01 -2.72 -18.85
CA SER A 184 -2.24 -1.72 -18.11
C SER A 184 -3.09 -1.00 -17.05
N LEU A 185 -4.38 -0.73 -17.34
CA LEU A 185 -5.31 -0.16 -16.38
C LEU A 185 -5.69 -1.15 -15.28
N ALA A 186 -5.71 -2.46 -15.57
CA ALA A 186 -5.97 -3.48 -14.56
C ALA A 186 -4.98 -3.36 -13.38
N THR A 187 -3.73 -2.96 -13.64
CA THR A 187 -2.74 -2.73 -12.58
C THR A 187 -3.18 -1.70 -11.54
N LEU A 188 -4.03 -0.73 -11.91
CA LEU A 188 -4.56 0.28 -10.98
C LEU A 188 -5.60 -0.31 -10.02
N PHE A 189 -6.33 -1.35 -10.41
CA PHE A 189 -7.37 -1.96 -9.60
C PHE A 189 -6.83 -3.02 -8.62
N PHE A 190 -5.60 -3.49 -8.83
CA PHE A 190 -4.96 -4.49 -7.97
C PHE A 190 -3.84 -3.83 -7.15
N PRO A 191 -4.12 -3.34 -5.93
CA PRO A 191 -3.11 -2.72 -5.08
C PRO A 191 -2.04 -3.74 -4.68
N ASN A 192 -0.80 -3.26 -4.61
CA ASN A 192 0.32 -4.09 -4.16
C ASN A 192 0.11 -4.50 -2.68
N ARG A 193 0.69 -5.63 -2.26
CA ARG A 193 0.66 -6.10 -0.87
C ARG A 193 1.12 -5.02 0.10
N TRP A 194 2.13 -4.22 -0.26
CA TRP A 194 2.62 -3.12 0.56
C TRP A 194 1.56 -2.06 0.86
N GLU A 195 0.73 -1.74 -0.14
CA GLU A 195 -0.38 -0.79 0.02
C GLU A 195 -1.44 -1.36 0.96
N ARG A 196 -1.85 -2.61 0.72
CA ARG A 196 -2.86 -3.30 1.55
C ARG A 196 -2.43 -3.44 3.00
N VAL A 197 -1.18 -3.83 3.25
CA VAL A 197 -0.66 -3.98 4.63
C VAL A 197 -0.72 -2.66 5.38
N ALA A 198 -0.35 -1.56 4.72
CA ALA A 198 -0.40 -0.23 5.31
C ALA A 198 -1.84 0.27 5.51
N ASP A 199 -2.73 0.05 4.56
CA ASP A 199 -4.15 0.39 4.68
C ASP A 199 -4.83 -0.38 5.81
N GLU A 200 -4.50 -1.67 5.96
CA GLU A 200 -4.96 -2.51 7.06
C GLU A 200 -4.40 -2.01 8.41
N GLN A 201 -3.11 -1.64 8.48
CA GLN A 201 -2.51 -1.05 9.69
C GLN A 201 -3.19 0.28 10.07
N GLU A 202 -3.43 1.15 9.09
CA GLU A 202 -4.13 2.42 9.28
C GLU A 202 -5.57 2.18 9.79
N LYS A 203 -6.25 1.14 9.31
CA LYS A 203 -7.58 0.76 9.78
C LYS A 203 -7.57 0.32 11.24
N TYR A 204 -6.59 -0.48 11.68
CA TYR A 204 -6.44 -0.85 13.10
C TYR A 204 -6.15 0.36 13.97
N LYS A 205 -5.27 1.26 13.49
CA LYS A 205 -4.99 2.53 14.15
C LYS A 205 -6.28 3.33 14.35
N LYS A 206 -7.04 3.58 13.27
CA LYS A 206 -8.31 4.34 13.31
C LYS A 206 -9.34 3.79 14.30
N LYS A 207 -9.37 2.48 14.56
CA LYS A 207 -10.29 1.87 15.55
C LYS A 207 -9.96 2.26 16.99
N ILE A 208 -8.71 2.57 17.28
CA ILE A 208 -8.28 3.01 18.62
C ILE A 208 -8.49 4.51 18.77
N TYR A 209 -8.14 5.28 17.74
CA TYR A 209 -8.31 6.74 17.74
C TYR A 209 -9.74 7.21 17.42
N SER A 210 -10.69 6.31 17.15
CA SER A 210 -12.07 6.71 16.86
C SER A 210 -12.74 7.21 18.14
N PRO A 211 -13.41 8.38 18.11
CA PRO A 211 -14.19 8.83 19.25
C PRO A 211 -15.26 7.79 19.56
N VAL A 212 -15.28 7.30 20.80
CA VAL A 212 -16.42 6.53 21.29
C VAL A 212 -17.44 7.56 21.70
N SER A 213 -18.52 7.66 20.94
CA SER A 213 -19.70 8.41 21.39
C SER A 213 -20.24 7.69 22.63
N ILE A 214 -19.80 8.11 23.80
CA ILE A 214 -20.40 7.71 25.06
C ILE A 214 -21.52 8.72 25.30
N ALA A 215 -22.76 8.25 25.38
CA ALA A 215 -23.84 9.07 25.93
C ALA A 215 -23.80 8.86 27.45
N PRO A 216 -23.10 9.69 28.25
CA PRO A 216 -23.31 9.65 29.68
C PRO A 216 -24.76 10.06 29.91
N ALA A 217 -25.58 9.12 30.37
CA ALA A 217 -26.82 9.46 31.06
C ALA A 217 -26.40 10.17 32.34
N LEU A 218 -26.21 11.49 32.26
CA LEU A 218 -26.02 12.33 33.43
C LEU A 218 -27.34 12.29 34.20
N LEU A 219 -27.37 11.46 35.26
CA LEU A 219 -28.43 11.50 36.27
C LEU A 219 -28.31 12.83 37.00
N ASN A 220 -29.03 13.83 36.50
CA ASN A 220 -29.23 15.10 37.19
C ASN A 220 -30.23 14.84 38.32
N THR A 221 -29.77 14.92 39.57
CA THR A 221 -30.52 14.45 40.76
C THR A 221 -31.76 15.25 41.12
N ASP A 222 -32.16 16.28 40.36
CA ASP A 222 -33.37 17.03 40.73
C ASP A 222 -34.36 17.41 39.62
N LYS A 223 -33.99 17.62 38.35
CA LYS A 223 -34.99 18.02 37.31
C LYS A 223 -34.57 17.59 35.89
N GLY A 224 -35.08 16.44 35.44
CA GLY A 224 -35.08 16.04 34.03
C GLY A 224 -33.80 15.34 33.54
N LEU A 225 -33.98 14.24 32.81
CA LEU A 225 -32.92 13.55 32.07
C LEU A 225 -32.45 14.45 30.92
N ALA A 226 -31.28 15.06 31.05
CA ALA A 226 -30.61 15.71 29.93
C ALA A 226 -29.69 14.68 29.25
N SER A 227 -30.00 14.27 28.01
CA SER A 227 -29.07 13.45 27.23
C SER A 227 -27.92 14.33 26.74
N GLY A 228 -26.78 14.26 27.41
CA GLY A 228 -25.53 14.82 26.90
C GLY A 228 -24.85 13.83 25.96
N LEU A 229 -24.63 14.20 24.70
CA LEU A 229 -23.65 13.52 23.86
C LEU A 229 -22.27 14.00 24.30
N ALA A 230 -21.52 13.17 25.03
CA ALA A 230 -20.12 13.44 25.31
C ALA A 230 -19.27 12.68 24.29
N LEU A 231 -18.58 13.41 23.42
CA LEU A 231 -17.56 12.81 22.58
C LEU A 231 -16.35 12.51 23.47
N ALA A 232 -16.26 11.26 23.93
CA ALA A 232 -15.09 10.76 24.61
C ALA A 232 -14.16 10.13 23.57
N TRP A 233 -12.94 10.62 23.50
CA TRP A 233 -11.91 9.95 22.72
C TRP A 233 -11.53 8.67 23.48
N ASN A 234 -11.64 7.51 22.83
CA ASN A 234 -10.87 6.36 23.31
C ASN A 234 -9.42 6.71 23.00
N PHE A 235 -8.62 6.84 24.04
CA PHE A 235 -7.18 6.84 23.92
C PHE A 235 -6.68 5.43 24.25
#